data_AF-A0A7J0ARP9-F1
#
_entry.id   AF-A0A7J0ARP9-F1
#
_cell.length_a   1.000
_cell.length_b   1.000
_cell.length_c   1.000
_cell.angle_alpha   90.00
_cell.angle_beta   90.00
_cell.angle_gamma   90.00
#
_symmetry.space_group_name_H-M   'P 1'
#
loop_
_entity.id
_entity.type
_entity.pdbx_description
1 polymer ?
#
loop_
_entity_poly.entity_id
_entity_poly.type
_entity_poly.pdbx_seq_one_letter_code
_entity_poly.pdbx_strand_id
1 'polypeptide(L)'
;MSLIGAENLDTGFISDQICNQLDNQELIEIATALRSITQTIAKLLEERNAIPNQVQSGLIFQYFFDRAVEIFYKQYHGIETDSVSFNIQEVFDYYEPDLPYNIQQILTNRVGNIAALTSKLWGFMESTGVFDTPFNVWFSNFLTIATTIGLKFAREIDFDDESELNAFLNID
;
A
#
# COMPACT_ATOMS: atom_id res chain seq x y z
N MET A 1 15.59 2.24 -19.79
CA MET A 1 16.26 2.03 -18.49
C MET A 1 15.23 1.39 -17.57
N SER A 2 15.34 0.07 -17.36
CA SER A 2 14.43 -0.69 -16.51
C SER A 2 14.87 -0.53 -15.05
N LEU A 3 13.93 -0.18 -14.18
CA LEU A 3 14.15 -0.12 -12.73
C LEU A 3 13.90 -1.47 -12.04
N ILE A 4 13.65 -2.55 -12.79
CA ILE A 4 13.31 -3.86 -12.24
C ILE A 4 13.95 -4.95 -13.11
N GLY A 5 14.80 -5.79 -12.52
CA GLY A 5 15.47 -6.89 -13.19
C GLY A 5 16.14 -7.86 -12.21
N ALA A 6 15.71 -9.12 -12.26
CA ALA A 6 16.32 -10.40 -11.86
C ALA A 6 16.90 -10.61 -10.43
N GLU A 7 17.17 -9.60 -9.62
CA GLU A 7 17.82 -9.78 -8.30
C GLU A 7 17.10 -9.00 -7.18
N ASN A 8 15.82 -9.32 -6.91
CA ASN A 8 15.09 -8.80 -5.74
C ASN A 8 15.44 -9.56 -4.44
N LEU A 9 16.71 -9.95 -4.26
CA LEU A 9 17.19 -10.76 -3.13
C LEU A 9 17.10 -10.05 -1.78
N ASP A 10 17.04 -8.71 -1.77
CA ASP A 10 16.99 -7.92 -0.54
C ASP A 10 15.57 -7.70 0.03
N THR A 11 14.50 -7.96 -0.73
CA THR A 11 13.13 -7.84 -0.20
C THR A 11 12.15 -8.92 -0.64
N GLY A 12 12.36 -9.62 -1.76
CA GLY A 12 11.43 -10.65 -2.27
C GLY A 12 9.97 -10.17 -2.41
N PHE A 13 9.77 -8.86 -2.49
CA PHE A 13 8.48 -8.26 -2.16
C PHE A 13 7.49 -8.21 -3.32
N ILE A 14 8.02 -8.04 -4.54
CA ILE A 14 7.27 -8.09 -5.81
C ILE A 14 8.07 -8.96 -6.77
N SER A 15 7.40 -9.95 -7.35
CA SER A 15 7.89 -11.03 -8.20
C SER A 15 7.48 -10.88 -9.69
N ASP A 16 6.53 -9.99 -9.99
CA ASP A 16 5.86 -9.85 -11.29
C ASP A 16 5.09 -11.11 -11.76
N GLN A 17 4.92 -12.12 -10.89
CA GLN A 17 4.10 -13.31 -11.15
C GLN A 17 2.65 -13.05 -10.71
N ILE A 18 1.74 -12.91 -11.69
CA ILE A 18 0.35 -12.59 -11.42
C ILE A 18 -0.43 -13.87 -11.05
N CYS A 19 -0.99 -13.88 -9.84
CA CYS A 19 -1.92 -14.90 -9.34
C CYS A 19 -3.38 -14.43 -9.50
N ASN A 20 -3.68 -13.18 -9.16
CA ASN A 20 -5.02 -12.61 -9.20
C ASN A 20 -5.17 -11.63 -10.37
N GLN A 21 -6.06 -11.95 -11.30
CA GLN A 21 -6.30 -11.14 -12.50
C GLN A 21 -7.63 -10.38 -12.40
N LEU A 22 -7.54 -9.05 -12.38
CA LEU A 22 -8.65 -8.15 -12.68
C LEU A 22 -8.59 -7.71 -14.14
N ASP A 23 -9.72 -7.28 -14.68
CA ASP A 23 -9.72 -6.63 -15.99
C ASP A 23 -8.91 -5.32 -15.94
N ASN A 24 -8.30 -4.95 -17.06
CA ASN A 24 -7.50 -3.74 -17.14
C ASN A 24 -8.31 -2.48 -16.86
N GLN A 25 -9.59 -2.46 -17.24
CA GLN A 25 -10.49 -1.35 -16.97
C GLN A 25 -10.76 -1.22 -15.48
N GLU A 26 -11.03 -2.32 -14.78
CA GLU A 26 -11.22 -2.34 -13.32
C GLU A 26 -9.97 -1.83 -12.59
N LEU A 27 -8.78 -2.27 -13.02
CA LEU A 27 -7.51 -1.78 -12.48
C LEU A 27 -7.33 -0.27 -12.67
N ILE A 28 -7.70 0.25 -13.85
CA ILE A 28 -7.61 1.69 -14.16
C ILE A 28 -8.59 2.47 -13.28
N GLU A 29 -9.80 1.97 -13.09
CA GLU A 29 -10.83 2.60 -12.25
C GLU A 29 -10.38 2.68 -10.79
N ILE A 30 -9.88 1.56 -10.23
CA ILE A 30 -9.31 1.51 -8.88
C ILE A 30 -8.15 2.49 -8.76
N ALA A 31 -7.18 2.45 -9.68
CA ALA A 31 -6.01 3.33 -9.63
C ALA A 31 -6.40 4.82 -9.73
N THR A 32 -7.41 5.15 -10.52
CA THR A 32 -7.93 6.51 -10.67
C THR A 32 -8.62 6.98 -9.39
N ALA A 33 -9.45 6.13 -8.78
CA ALA A 33 -10.10 6.42 -7.51
C ALA A 33 -9.07 6.64 -6.38
N LEU A 34 -8.10 5.71 -6.24
CA LEU A 34 -7.02 5.83 -5.27
C LEU A 34 -6.19 7.09 -5.49
N ARG A 35 -5.89 7.46 -6.73
CA ARG A 35 -5.21 8.72 -7.03
C ARG A 35 -6.01 9.94 -6.55
N SER A 36 -7.31 9.97 -6.81
CA SER A 36 -8.18 11.06 -6.33
C SER A 36 -8.19 11.14 -4.80
N ILE A 37 -8.22 9.99 -4.12
CA ILE A 37 -8.19 9.89 -2.66
C ILE A 37 -6.86 10.42 -2.10
N THR A 38 -5.72 9.97 -2.63
CA THR A 38 -4.39 10.43 -2.16
C THR A 38 -4.22 11.94 -2.30
N GLN A 39 -4.71 12.53 -3.39
CA GLN A 39 -4.71 13.98 -3.60
C GLN A 39 -5.60 14.72 -2.59
N THR A 40 -6.81 14.21 -2.36
CA THR A 40 -7.76 14.79 -1.39
C THR A 40 -7.19 14.78 0.02
N ILE A 41 -6.58 13.67 0.41
CA ILE A 41 -5.98 13.45 1.72
C ILE A 41 -4.76 14.34 1.93
N ALA A 42 -3.86 14.42 0.95
CA ALA A 42 -2.68 15.29 1.04
C ALA A 42 -3.08 16.76 1.17
N LYS A 43 -4.08 17.21 0.40
CA LYS A 43 -4.64 18.56 0.51
C LYS A 43 -5.28 18.82 1.88
N LEU A 44 -6.05 17.87 2.40
CA LEU A 44 -6.69 17.99 3.72
C LEU A 44 -5.67 18.10 4.85
N LEU A 45 -4.57 17.35 4.79
CA LEU A 45 -3.47 17.46 5.75
C LEU A 45 -2.75 18.81 5.63
N GLU A 46 -2.56 19.30 4.40
CA GLU A 46 -1.98 20.64 4.15
C GLU A 46 -2.83 21.75 4.77
N GLU A 47 -4.14 21.73 4.51
CA GLU A 47 -5.09 22.74 5.01
C GLU A 47 -5.20 22.75 6.54
N ARG A 48 -5.00 21.59 7.17
CA ARG A 48 -4.98 21.44 8.64
C ARG A 48 -3.62 21.74 9.27
N ASN A 49 -2.61 22.08 8.46
CA ASN A 49 -1.21 22.24 8.89
C ASN A 49 -0.70 21.01 9.67
N ALA A 50 -1.13 19.83 9.25
CA ALA A 50 -0.85 18.55 9.89
C ALA A 50 0.17 17.74 9.07
N ILE A 51 1.32 18.35 8.78
CA ILE A 51 2.38 17.72 7.97
C ILE A 51 3.03 16.59 8.78
N PRO A 52 2.93 15.32 8.34
CA PRO A 52 3.49 14.20 9.06
C PRO A 52 5.02 14.21 8.97
N ASN A 53 5.69 13.81 10.06
CA ASN A 53 7.12 13.51 10.03
C ASN A 53 7.40 12.19 9.29
N GLN A 54 8.67 11.80 9.18
CA GLN A 54 9.07 10.57 8.48
C GLN A 54 8.37 9.32 9.02
N VAL A 55 8.29 9.16 10.35
CA VAL A 55 7.67 8.00 10.99
C VAL A 55 6.17 7.97 10.70
N GLN A 56 5.49 9.08 10.90
CA GLN A 56 4.06 9.21 10.61
C GLN A 56 3.76 8.97 9.12
N SER A 57 4.61 9.49 8.24
CA SER A 57 4.49 9.27 6.79
C SER A 57 4.63 7.78 6.44
N GLY A 58 5.56 7.07 7.10
CA GLY A 58 5.71 5.62 6.94
C GLY A 58 4.46 4.84 7.40
N LEU A 59 3.85 5.22 8.52
CA LEU A 59 2.59 4.60 8.99
C LEU A 59 1.42 4.87 8.03
N ILE A 60 1.29 6.10 7.53
CA ILE A 60 0.26 6.45 6.55
C ILE A 60 0.52 5.69 5.24
N PHE A 61 1.78 5.52 4.83
CA PHE A 61 2.12 4.73 3.66
C PHE A 61 1.65 3.28 3.80
N GLN A 62 1.95 2.61 4.93
CA GLN A 62 1.48 1.25 5.22
C GLN A 62 -0.05 1.16 5.13
N TYR A 63 -0.77 2.11 5.74
CA TYR A 63 -2.23 2.16 5.67
C TYR A 63 -2.77 2.25 4.24
N PHE A 64 -2.20 3.13 3.40
CA PHE A 64 -2.62 3.25 2.01
C PHE A 64 -2.25 2.01 1.17
N PHE A 65 -1.14 1.35 1.49
CA PHE A 65 -0.76 0.08 0.91
C PHE A 65 -1.81 -1.00 1.25
N ASP A 66 -2.14 -1.18 2.54
CA ASP A 66 -3.10 -2.18 3.01
C ASP A 66 -4.51 -1.93 2.45
N ARG A 67 -4.96 -0.66 2.44
CA ARG A 67 -6.25 -0.27 1.83
C ARG A 67 -6.31 -0.57 0.34
N ALA A 68 -5.20 -0.42 -0.38
CA ALA A 68 -5.16 -0.79 -1.80
C ALA A 68 -5.28 -2.31 -2.00
N VAL A 69 -4.67 -3.11 -1.12
CA VAL A 69 -4.85 -4.58 -1.12
C VAL A 69 -6.29 -4.96 -0.79
N GLU A 70 -6.90 -4.31 0.21
CA GLU A 70 -8.30 -4.52 0.60
C GLU A 70 -9.26 -4.24 -0.57
N ILE A 71 -9.09 -3.10 -1.25
CA ILE A 71 -9.92 -2.72 -2.40
C ILE A 71 -9.74 -3.72 -3.54
N PHE A 72 -8.50 -4.11 -3.85
CA PHE A 72 -8.23 -5.09 -4.89
C PHE A 72 -8.92 -6.43 -4.57
N TYR A 73 -8.75 -6.93 -3.34
CA TYR A 73 -9.35 -8.18 -2.90
C TYR A 73 -10.87 -8.16 -3.02
N LYS A 74 -11.51 -7.07 -2.54
CA LYS A 74 -12.97 -6.89 -2.61
C LYS A 74 -13.44 -6.86 -4.06
N GLN A 75 -12.77 -6.10 -4.94
CA GLN A 75 -13.10 -6.08 -6.37
C GLN A 75 -12.97 -7.47 -7.00
N TYR A 76 -11.88 -8.18 -6.73
CA TYR A 76 -11.61 -9.51 -7.28
C TYR A 76 -12.69 -10.54 -6.91
N HIS A 77 -13.27 -10.41 -5.72
CA HIS A 77 -14.37 -11.26 -5.24
C HIS A 77 -15.77 -10.71 -5.54
N GLY A 78 -15.89 -9.60 -6.28
CA GLY A 78 -17.18 -8.97 -6.58
C GLY A 78 -17.89 -8.38 -5.36
N ILE A 79 -17.14 -7.99 -4.34
CA ILE A 79 -17.63 -7.34 -3.11
C ILE A 79 -17.62 -5.82 -3.33
N GLU A 80 -18.70 -5.14 -2.92
CA GLU A 80 -18.79 -3.69 -3.01
C GLU A 80 -17.67 -2.98 -2.24
N THR A 81 -16.89 -2.17 -2.96
CA THR A 81 -15.78 -1.38 -2.43
C THR A 81 -16.22 -0.07 -1.78
N ASP A 82 -17.48 0.33 -1.94
CA ASP A 82 -18.05 1.58 -1.40
C ASP A 82 -17.98 1.66 0.14
N SER A 83 -17.83 0.51 0.79
CA SER A 83 -17.60 0.38 2.23
C SER A 83 -16.19 0.76 2.69
N VAL A 84 -15.21 0.81 1.78
CA VAL A 84 -13.81 1.09 2.12
C VAL A 84 -13.60 2.59 2.24
N SER A 85 -13.60 3.08 3.48
CA SER A 85 -13.36 4.49 3.78
C SER A 85 -11.89 4.77 4.11
N PHE A 86 -11.38 5.93 3.68
CA PHE A 86 -10.05 6.40 4.04
C PHE A 86 -10.14 7.42 5.17
N ASN A 87 -9.94 6.96 6.39
CA ASN A 87 -9.86 7.79 7.58
C ASN A 87 -8.45 7.74 8.15
N ILE A 88 -7.66 8.79 7.92
CA ILE A 88 -6.25 8.85 8.37
C ILE A 88 -6.11 8.67 9.89
N GLN A 89 -7.15 9.02 10.66
CA GLN A 89 -7.08 8.85 12.12
C GLN A 89 -6.91 7.37 12.51
N GLU A 90 -7.43 6.44 11.71
CA GLU A 90 -7.26 4.98 11.92
C GLU A 90 -5.79 4.56 11.94
N VAL A 91 -4.91 5.29 11.25
CA VAL A 91 -3.46 5.05 11.25
C VAL A 91 -2.87 5.18 12.66
N PHE A 92 -3.44 6.08 13.48
CA PHE A 92 -2.94 6.37 14.82
C PHE A 92 -3.72 5.64 15.92
N ASP A 93 -4.92 5.16 15.60
CA ASP A 93 -5.87 4.57 16.55
C ASP A 93 -5.95 3.03 16.47
N TYR A 94 -5.06 2.40 15.68
CA TYR A 94 -5.08 0.99 15.22
C TYR A 94 -6.04 0.76 14.05
N TYR A 95 -5.50 0.27 12.94
CA TYR A 95 -6.22 -0.13 11.73
C TYR A 95 -6.00 -1.62 11.50
N GLU A 96 -7.11 -2.34 11.30
CA GLU A 96 -7.12 -3.73 10.88
C GLU A 96 -7.80 -3.81 9.51
N PRO A 97 -7.13 -4.34 8.47
CA PRO A 97 -7.74 -4.50 7.16
C PRO A 97 -8.93 -5.46 7.21
N ASP A 98 -10.03 -5.10 6.54
CA ASP A 98 -11.19 -5.98 6.37
C ASP A 98 -10.92 -7.04 5.30
N LEU A 99 -10.05 -7.98 5.67
CA LEU A 99 -9.50 -9.05 4.85
C LEU A 99 -9.55 -10.38 5.62
N PRO A 100 -9.61 -11.53 4.93
CA PRO A 100 -9.36 -12.83 5.53
C PRO A 100 -8.05 -12.89 6.33
N TYR A 101 -8.04 -13.65 7.43
CA TYR A 101 -6.91 -13.73 8.36
C TYR A 101 -5.60 -14.19 7.69
N ASN A 102 -5.66 -15.10 6.71
CA ASN A 102 -4.47 -15.54 5.99
C ASN A 102 -3.83 -14.38 5.21
N ILE A 103 -4.65 -13.53 4.57
CA ILE A 103 -4.17 -12.34 3.87
C ILE A 103 -3.66 -11.29 4.86
N GLN A 104 -4.35 -11.08 5.99
CA GLN A 104 -3.85 -10.19 7.05
C GLN A 104 -2.48 -10.64 7.58
N GLN A 105 -2.28 -11.96 7.73
CA GLN A 105 -0.99 -12.52 8.17
C GLN A 105 0.10 -12.28 7.13
N ILE A 106 -0.21 -12.46 5.84
CA ILE A 106 0.69 -12.13 4.72
C ILE A 106 1.10 -10.65 4.80
N LEU A 107 0.14 -9.73 4.95
CA LEU A 107 0.43 -8.30 5.09
C LEU A 107 1.31 -8.00 6.31
N THR A 108 0.98 -8.59 7.45
CA THR A 108 1.73 -8.45 8.71
C THR A 108 3.21 -8.84 8.53
N ASN A 109 3.46 -9.97 7.87
CA ASN A 109 4.81 -10.46 7.62
C ASN A 109 5.59 -9.60 6.61
N ARG A 110 4.93 -8.67 5.91
CA ARG A 110 5.58 -7.74 4.97
C ARG A 110 5.78 -6.32 5.52
N VAL A 111 5.31 -6.01 6.73
CA VAL A 111 5.51 -4.69 7.35
C VAL A 111 6.98 -4.28 7.39
N GLY A 112 7.90 -5.21 7.68
CA GLY A 112 9.34 -4.95 7.68
C GLY A 112 9.87 -4.53 6.29
N ASN A 113 9.35 -5.14 5.22
CA ASN A 113 9.72 -4.81 3.85
C ASN A 113 9.21 -3.43 3.45
N ILE A 114 7.96 -3.10 3.83
CA ILE A 114 7.38 -1.77 3.61
C ILE A 114 8.14 -0.71 4.39
N ALA A 115 8.52 -0.97 5.64
CA ALA A 115 9.33 -0.05 6.45
C ALA A 115 10.69 0.23 5.78
N ALA A 116 11.36 -0.81 5.27
CA ALA A 116 12.62 -0.65 4.54
C ALA A 116 12.43 0.14 3.23
N LEU A 117 11.37 -0.13 2.47
CA LEU A 117 11.06 0.56 1.22
C LEU A 117 10.73 2.03 1.44
N THR A 118 9.88 2.33 2.42
CA THR A 118 9.50 3.71 2.78
C THR A 118 10.70 4.51 3.28
N SER A 119 11.59 3.90 4.07
CA SER A 119 12.84 4.54 4.50
C SER A 119 13.76 4.88 3.32
N LYS A 120 13.96 3.94 2.38
CA LYS A 120 14.75 4.18 1.15
C LYS A 120 14.13 5.27 0.28
N LEU A 121 12.81 5.25 0.09
CA LEU A 121 12.08 6.27 -0.67
C LEU A 121 12.20 7.65 -0.03
N TRP A 122 12.07 7.73 1.29
CA TRP A 122 12.24 8.98 2.04
C TRP A 122 13.63 9.58 1.85
N GLY A 123 14.69 8.77 2.03
CA GLY A 123 16.07 9.22 1.82
C GLY A 123 16.32 9.68 0.37
N PHE A 124 15.73 9.01 -0.62
CA PHE A 124 15.78 9.46 -2.01
C PHE A 124 15.12 10.83 -2.19
N MET A 125 13.90 11.01 -1.66
CA MET A 125 13.17 12.29 -1.74
C MET A 125 13.92 13.44 -1.06
N GLU A 126 14.56 13.18 0.07
CA GLU A 126 15.42 14.14 0.77
C GLU A 126 16.62 14.53 -0.09
N SER A 127 17.35 13.55 -0.63
CA SER A 127 18.56 13.77 -1.42
C SER A 127 18.33 14.48 -2.77
N THR A 128 17.09 14.47 -3.27
CA THR A 128 16.73 15.00 -4.58
C THR A 128 15.94 16.31 -4.51
N GLY A 129 15.70 16.85 -3.30
CA GLY A 129 14.98 18.11 -3.11
C GLY A 129 13.47 18.00 -3.35
N VAL A 130 12.88 16.79 -3.29
CA VAL A 130 11.43 16.61 -3.49
C VAL A 130 10.62 17.36 -2.43
N PHE A 131 11.13 17.46 -1.20
CA PHE A 131 10.48 18.18 -0.11
C PHE A 131 10.45 19.70 -0.29
N ASP A 132 11.17 20.25 -1.27
CA ASP A 132 11.08 21.67 -1.64
C ASP A 132 9.83 21.98 -2.49
N THR A 133 9.13 20.94 -2.97
CA THR A 133 7.85 21.08 -3.67
C THR A 133 6.69 21.21 -2.68
N PRO A 134 5.52 21.76 -3.09
CA PRO A 134 4.36 21.86 -2.21
C PRO A 134 3.99 20.53 -1.56
N PHE A 135 3.59 20.57 -0.28
CA PHE A 135 3.35 19.38 0.52
C PHE A 135 2.32 18.45 -0.10
N ASN A 136 1.19 19.00 -0.53
CA ASN A 136 0.16 18.24 -1.21
C ASN A 136 0.65 17.51 -2.47
N VAL A 137 1.63 18.07 -3.20
CA VAL A 137 2.19 17.47 -4.42
C VAL A 137 3.06 16.28 -4.07
N TRP A 138 4.09 16.45 -3.23
CA TRP A 138 4.98 15.32 -2.95
C TRP A 138 4.29 14.25 -2.12
N PHE A 139 3.43 14.62 -1.18
CA PHE A 139 2.78 13.65 -0.29
C PHE A 139 1.74 12.82 -1.04
N SER A 140 0.94 13.42 -1.93
CA SER A 140 0.02 12.63 -2.77
C SER A 140 0.75 11.67 -3.71
N ASN A 141 1.90 12.06 -4.27
CA ASN A 141 2.75 11.17 -5.05
C ASN A 141 3.34 10.03 -4.20
N PHE A 142 3.80 10.34 -2.99
CA PHE A 142 4.29 9.35 -2.02
C PHE A 142 3.22 8.30 -1.69
N LEU A 143 1.97 8.73 -1.45
CA LEU A 143 0.85 7.81 -1.22
C LEU A 143 0.40 7.08 -2.49
N THR A 144 0.53 7.68 -3.67
CA THR A 144 0.26 7.01 -4.95
C THR A 144 1.24 5.84 -5.18
N ILE A 145 2.50 5.99 -4.73
CA ILE A 145 3.46 4.89 -4.75
C ILE A 145 2.98 3.77 -3.83
N ALA A 146 2.51 4.09 -2.61
CA ALA A 146 1.97 3.10 -1.67
C ALA A 146 0.84 2.28 -2.29
N THR A 147 -0.16 2.96 -2.87
CA THR A 147 -1.32 2.29 -3.47
C THR A 147 -0.93 1.48 -4.70
N THR A 148 -0.04 1.98 -5.55
CA THR A 148 0.44 1.24 -6.73
C THR A 148 1.17 -0.04 -6.34
N ILE A 149 2.02 0.03 -5.32
CA ILE A 149 2.73 -1.12 -4.78
C ILE A 149 1.73 -2.11 -4.15
N GLY A 150 0.72 -1.62 -3.41
CA GLY A 150 -0.35 -2.45 -2.84
C GLY A 150 -1.15 -3.21 -3.89
N LEU A 151 -1.57 -2.52 -4.97
CA LEU A 151 -2.26 -3.18 -6.08
C LEU A 151 -1.39 -4.24 -6.77
N LYS A 152 -0.10 -3.97 -6.96
CA LYS A 152 0.82 -4.98 -7.52
C LYS A 152 0.96 -6.17 -6.58
N PHE A 153 1.17 -5.92 -5.30
CA PHE A 153 1.28 -6.97 -4.30
C PHE A 153 0.04 -7.86 -4.26
N ALA A 154 -1.16 -7.26 -4.25
CA ALA A 154 -2.43 -7.99 -4.27
C ALA A 154 -2.62 -8.86 -5.52
N ARG A 155 -2.02 -8.48 -6.66
CA ARG A 155 -2.03 -9.30 -7.87
C ARG A 155 -1.14 -10.53 -7.79
N GLU A 156 -0.13 -10.52 -6.92
CA GLU A 156 0.92 -11.52 -6.89
C GLU A 156 0.79 -12.50 -5.73
N ILE A 157 0.16 -12.10 -4.62
CA ILE A 157 -0.11 -13.03 -3.53
C ILE A 157 -1.22 -13.99 -3.90
N ASP A 158 -1.11 -15.24 -3.45
CA ASP A 158 -2.21 -16.18 -3.54
C ASP A 158 -3.17 -15.93 -2.36
N PHE A 159 -4.42 -15.55 -2.67
CA PHE A 159 -5.43 -15.25 -1.64
C PHE A 159 -5.90 -16.51 -0.89
N ASP A 160 -5.65 -17.69 -1.44
CA ASP A 160 -5.97 -18.97 -0.81
C ASP A 160 -4.76 -19.57 -0.06
N ASP A 161 -3.59 -18.90 -0.08
CA ASP A 161 -2.42 -19.37 0.64
C ASP A 161 -2.58 -19.18 2.15
N GLU A 162 -2.62 -20.30 2.88
CA GLU A 162 -2.68 -20.36 4.33
C GLU A 162 -1.33 -20.69 4.97
N SER A 163 -0.24 -20.84 4.19
CA SER A 163 1.06 -21.30 4.70
C SER A 163 1.63 -20.40 5.79
N GLU A 164 1.56 -19.08 5.62
CA GLU A 164 2.02 -18.11 6.62
C GLU A 164 1.14 -18.13 7.88
N LEU A 165 -0.16 -18.37 7.72
CA LEU A 165 -1.10 -18.50 8.84
C LEU A 165 -0.87 -19.81 9.62
N ASN A 166 -0.72 -20.93 8.92
CA ASN A 166 -0.45 -22.23 9.53
C ASN A 166 0.90 -22.23 10.27
N ALA A 167 1.94 -21.60 9.70
CA ALA A 167 3.21 -21.39 10.37
C ALA A 167 3.06 -20.55 11.65
N PHE A 168 2.26 -19.48 11.61
CA PHE A 168 1.98 -18.65 12.78
C PHE A 168 1.22 -19.42 13.87
N LEU A 169 0.24 -20.25 13.48
CA LEU A 169 -0.56 -21.08 14.39
C LEU A 169 0.15 -22.34 14.88
N ASN A 170 1.34 -22.65 14.34
CA ASN A 170 2.08 -23.91 14.55
C ASN A 170 1.25 -25.15 14.18
N ILE A 171 0.54 -25.09 13.07
CA ILE A 171 -0.19 -26.22 12.49
C ILE A 171 0.70 -26.79 11.37
N ASP A 172 1.21 -28.02 11.57
CA ASP A 172 1.96 -28.80 10.57
C ASP A 172 1.06 -29.33 9.45
#